data_AF-A0A923Z3H3-F1
#
_entry.id   AF-A0A923Z3H3-F1
#
_cell.length_a   1.000
_cell.length_b   1.000
_cell.length_c   1.000
_cell.angle_alpha   90.00
_cell.angle_beta   90.00
_cell.angle_gamma   90.00
#
_symmetry.space_group_name_H-M   'P 1'
#
loop_
_entity.id
_entity.type
_entity.pdbx_description
1 polymer ?
#
loop_
_entity_poly.entity_id
_entity_poly.type
_entity_poly.pdbx_seq_one_letter_code
_entity_poly.pdbx_strand_id
1 'polypeptide(L)'
;MHLLNIPVIAIDGPTASGKGTVAHQVARRLGFHYLDSGALYRLTALTALRKQTPLDDDHALSKLASTLHCRFDGENIFLSNENVSAAIRAEEVGNTASRIAALPAVRQSLYALQLGFRAAPGLVADGRDMGTVIFPHA
;
A
#
# COMPACT_ATOMS: atom_id res chain seq x y z
N MET A 1 7.77 17.75 -16.26
CA MET A 1 8.94 17.01 -15.73
C MET A 1 8.57 15.54 -15.73
N HIS A 2 9.34 14.69 -16.43
CA HIS A 2 9.01 13.27 -16.61
C HIS A 2 9.09 12.52 -15.27
N LEU A 3 7.96 11.98 -14.79
CA LEU A 3 7.88 11.09 -13.60
C LEU A 3 8.88 9.91 -13.69
N LEU A 4 9.29 9.53 -14.90
CA LEU A 4 10.28 8.48 -15.18
C LEU A 4 11.68 8.76 -14.60
N ASN A 5 12.01 9.99 -14.21
CA ASN A 5 13.33 10.32 -13.61
C ASN A 5 13.37 10.21 -12.08
N ILE A 6 12.25 9.93 -11.42
CA ILE A 6 12.23 9.76 -9.96
C ILE A 6 12.67 8.32 -9.64
N PRO A 7 13.77 8.10 -8.92
CA PRO A 7 14.27 6.74 -8.63
C PRO A 7 13.28 5.95 -7.77
N VAL A 8 13.15 4.66 -8.04
CA VAL A 8 12.33 3.72 -7.26
C VAL A 8 13.22 2.56 -6.84
N ILE A 9 13.12 2.12 -5.59
CA ILE A 9 13.73 0.88 -5.10
C ILE A 9 12.59 -0.07 -4.76
N ALA A 10 12.40 -1.11 -5.55
CA ALA A 10 11.44 -2.16 -5.26
C ALA A 10 12.06 -3.22 -4.33
N ILE A 11 11.37 -3.57 -3.25
CA ILE A 11 11.76 -4.63 -2.33
C ILE A 11 10.62 -5.64 -2.26
N ASP A 12 10.80 -6.75 -2.97
CA ASP A 12 9.83 -7.82 -3.05
C ASP A 12 10.18 -9.00 -2.15
N GLY A 13 9.18 -9.57 -1.49
CA GLY A 13 9.37 -10.78 -0.70
C GLY A 13 8.08 -11.32 -0.08
N PRO A 14 8.11 -12.53 0.49
CA PRO A 14 6.97 -13.10 1.18
C PRO A 14 6.63 -12.29 2.44
N THR A 15 5.44 -12.50 2.96
CA THR A 15 5.02 -11.94 4.25
C THR A 15 5.96 -12.43 5.38
N ALA A 16 6.22 -11.57 6.36
CA ALA A 16 7.05 -11.86 7.54
C ALA A 16 8.55 -12.14 7.27
N SER A 17 9.10 -11.73 6.11
CA SER A 17 10.54 -11.83 5.79
C SER A 17 11.42 -10.73 6.39
N GLY A 18 10.84 -9.75 7.09
CA GLY A 18 11.56 -8.56 7.58
C GLY A 18 11.72 -7.43 6.54
N LYS A 19 11.20 -7.61 5.32
CA LYS A 19 11.27 -6.63 4.22
C LYS A 19 10.77 -5.22 4.59
N GLY A 20 9.69 -5.11 5.35
CA GLY A 20 9.14 -3.82 5.75
C GLY A 20 10.11 -3.00 6.60
N THR A 21 10.80 -3.66 7.54
CA THR A 21 11.85 -3.03 8.36
C THR A 21 13.00 -2.54 7.51
N VAL A 22 13.49 -3.38 6.58
CA VAL A 22 14.59 -3.02 5.67
C VAL A 22 14.19 -1.87 4.76
N ALA A 23 13.04 -1.97 4.09
CA ALA A 23 12.52 -0.95 3.19
C ALA A 23 12.36 0.40 3.88
N HIS A 24 11.82 0.37 5.10
CA HIS A 24 11.65 1.58 5.89
C HIS A 24 13.00 2.22 6.25
N GLN A 25 14.00 1.43 6.67
CA GLN A 25 15.34 1.94 6.97
C GLN A 25 16.04 2.50 5.74
N VAL A 26 15.91 1.85 4.58
CA VAL A 26 16.46 2.34 3.30
C VAL A 26 15.82 3.68 2.93
N ALA A 27 14.49 3.78 2.99
CA ALA A 27 13.77 5.02 2.69
C ALA A 27 14.25 6.17 3.58
N ARG A 28 14.34 5.94 4.90
CA ARG A 28 14.83 6.92 5.87
C ARG A 28 16.27 7.35 5.59
N ARG A 29 17.16 6.41 5.26
CA ARG A 29 18.58 6.71 5.04
C ARG A 29 18.81 7.55 3.78
N LEU A 30 17.98 7.36 2.76
CA LEU A 30 18.03 8.06 1.48
C LEU A 30 17.17 9.34 1.43
N GLY A 31 16.29 9.55 2.42
CA GLY A 31 15.29 10.61 2.39
C GLY A 31 14.20 10.39 1.33
N PHE A 32 13.99 9.13 0.94
CA PHE A 32 12.97 8.74 -0.05
C PHE A 32 11.61 8.55 0.62
N HIS A 33 10.55 8.67 -0.18
CA HIS A 33 9.21 8.24 0.21
C HIS A 33 9.18 6.73 0.43
N TYR A 34 8.22 6.28 1.25
CA TYR A 34 8.02 4.88 1.55
C TYR A 34 6.59 4.46 1.20
N LEU A 35 6.46 3.29 0.59
CA LEU A 35 5.19 2.64 0.27
C LEU A 35 5.21 1.19 0.78
N ASP A 36 4.26 0.84 1.63
CA ASP A 36 3.90 -0.56 1.92
C ASP A 36 2.62 -0.90 1.14
N SER A 37 2.76 -1.65 0.05
CA SER A 37 1.62 -2.08 -0.77
C SER A 37 0.64 -2.97 0.00
N GLY A 38 1.14 -3.80 0.93
CA GLY A 38 0.30 -4.67 1.76
C GLY A 38 -0.56 -3.88 2.74
N ALA A 39 -0.05 -2.76 3.23
CA ALA A 39 -0.82 -1.83 4.05
C ALA A 39 -1.98 -1.19 3.28
N LEU A 40 -1.86 -0.93 1.98
CA LEU A 40 -2.96 -0.38 1.17
C LEU A 40 -4.17 -1.32 1.12
N TYR A 41 -3.94 -2.63 0.95
CA TYR A 41 -5.02 -3.62 1.03
C TYR A 41 -5.64 -3.65 2.43
N ARG A 42 -4.82 -3.58 3.49
CA ARG A 42 -5.32 -3.54 4.87
C ARG A 42 -6.10 -2.27 5.19
N LEU A 43 -5.71 -1.12 4.62
CA LEU A 43 -6.44 0.13 4.75
C LEU A 43 -7.79 0.06 4.04
N THR A 44 -7.83 -0.54 2.85
CA THR A 44 -9.09 -0.79 2.12
C THR A 44 -10.01 -1.69 2.95
N ALA A 45 -9.46 -2.79 3.50
CA ALA A 45 -10.20 -3.71 4.35
C ALA A 45 -10.71 -3.06 5.65
N LEU A 46 -9.87 -2.30 6.35
CA LEU A 46 -10.26 -1.55 7.54
C LEU A 46 -11.41 -0.58 7.22
N THR A 47 -11.31 0.11 6.08
CA THR A 47 -12.35 1.04 5.63
C THR A 47 -13.65 0.32 5.30
N ALA A 48 -13.58 -0.84 4.64
CA ALA A 48 -14.73 -1.67 4.33
C ALA A 48 -15.43 -2.18 5.59
N LEU A 49 -14.67 -2.69 6.57
CA LEU A 49 -15.19 -3.16 7.86
C LEU A 49 -15.87 -2.03 8.64
N ARG A 50 -15.22 -0.86 8.75
CA ARG A 50 -15.80 0.30 9.43
C ARG A 50 -17.08 0.82 8.78
N LYS A 51 -17.19 0.72 7.45
CA LYS A 51 -18.37 1.14 6.69
C LYS A 51 -19.38 0.02 6.47
N GLN A 52 -19.13 -1.18 7.02
CA GLN A 52 -19.94 -2.37 6.81
C GLN A 52 -20.21 -2.65 5.33
N THR A 53 -19.20 -2.40 4.48
CA THR A 53 -19.29 -2.60 3.04
C THR A 53 -19.30 -4.10 2.72
N PRO A 54 -20.27 -4.60 1.93
CA PRO A 54 -20.30 -6.00 1.54
C PRO A 54 -19.02 -6.42 0.82
N LEU A 55 -18.47 -7.58 1.17
CA LEU A 55 -17.20 -8.07 0.62
C LEU A 55 -17.34 -8.73 -0.76
N ASP A 56 -18.57 -8.87 -1.24
CA ASP A 56 -18.97 -9.32 -2.57
C ASP A 56 -19.36 -8.15 -3.50
N ASP A 57 -19.33 -6.91 -3.00
CA ASP A 57 -19.51 -5.70 -3.82
C ASP A 57 -18.16 -5.16 -4.31
N ASP A 58 -17.66 -5.76 -5.39
CA ASP A 58 -16.40 -5.39 -6.04
C ASP A 58 -16.32 -3.90 -6.38
N HIS A 59 -17.45 -3.30 -6.79
CA HIS A 59 -17.50 -1.90 -7.18
C HIS A 59 -17.35 -0.98 -5.96
N ALA A 60 -18.07 -1.26 -4.87
CA ALA A 60 -17.93 -0.51 -3.62
C ALA A 60 -16.51 -0.63 -3.05
N LEU A 61 -15.95 -1.84 -3.02
CA LEU A 61 -14.58 -2.08 -2.54
C LEU A 61 -13.54 -1.35 -3.40
N SER A 62 -13.69 -1.39 -4.72
CA SER A 62 -12.82 -0.68 -5.66
C SER A 62 -12.88 0.85 -5.44
N LYS A 63 -14.07 1.39 -5.18
CA LYS A 63 -14.25 2.80 -4.84
C LYS A 63 -13.58 3.18 -3.52
N LEU A 64 -13.63 2.31 -2.51
CA LEU A 64 -12.91 2.54 -1.25
C LEU A 64 -11.39 2.56 -1.48
N ALA A 65 -10.88 1.62 -2.26
CA ALA A 65 -9.45 1.53 -2.60
C ALA A 65 -8.93 2.78 -3.31
N SER A 66 -9.67 3.31 -4.29
CA SER A 66 -9.26 4.49 -5.06
C SER A 66 -9.37 5.82 -4.30
N THR A 67 -10.09 5.84 -3.17
CA THR A 67 -10.30 7.06 -2.36
C THR A 67 -9.54 7.02 -1.02
N LEU A 68 -8.56 6.12 -0.89
CA LEU A 68 -7.71 6.06 0.30
C LEU A 68 -6.82 7.30 0.41
N HIS A 69 -7.16 8.17 1.36
CA HIS A 69 -6.30 9.25 1.80
C HIS A 69 -5.34 8.72 2.85
N CYS A 70 -4.25 8.07 2.45
CA CYS A 70 -3.28 7.49 3.39
C CYS A 70 -1.90 8.13 3.31
N ARG A 71 -1.16 8.05 4.42
CA ARG A 71 0.22 8.54 4.53
C ARG A 71 1.04 7.56 5.36
N PHE A 72 2.24 7.25 4.87
CA PHE A 72 3.24 6.47 5.56
C PHE A 72 4.26 7.41 6.20
N ASP A 73 4.52 7.23 7.50
CA ASP A 73 5.42 8.08 8.27
C ASP A 73 6.11 7.26 9.34
N GLY A 74 7.35 6.84 9.08
CA GLY A 74 7.97 5.90 10.00
C GLY A 74 7.30 4.53 9.89
N GLU A 75 7.05 3.96 11.07
CA GLU A 75 6.19 2.80 11.28
C GLU A 75 4.71 3.20 11.47
N ASN A 76 4.41 4.50 11.42
CA ASN A 76 3.05 5.03 11.52
C ASN A 76 2.38 5.07 10.16
N ILE A 77 1.13 4.61 10.12
CA ILE A 77 0.29 4.59 8.94
C ILE A 77 -0.97 5.35 9.30
N PHE A 78 -1.22 6.41 8.54
CA PHE A 78 -2.35 7.29 8.75
C PHE A 78 -3.41 7.05 7.68
N LEU A 79 -4.67 7.04 8.11
CA LEU A 79 -5.84 7.16 7.24
C LEU A 79 -6.49 8.49 7.55
N SER A 80 -6.46 9.41 6.58
CA SER A 80 -6.71 10.83 6.77
C SER A 80 -5.81 11.38 7.89
N ASN A 81 -6.39 11.75 9.03
CA ASN A 81 -5.66 12.29 10.18
C ASN A 81 -5.53 11.29 11.34
N GLU A 82 -6.05 10.06 11.19
CA GLU A 82 -6.05 9.03 12.22
C GLU A 82 -4.84 8.11 12.06
N ASN A 83 -4.07 7.89 13.13
CA ASN A 83 -3.07 6.84 13.15
C ASN A 83 -3.77 5.48 13.28
N VAL A 84 -3.71 4.67 12.23
CA VAL A 84 -4.36 3.36 12.13
C VAL A 84 -3.37 2.20 12.16
N SER A 85 -2.10 2.45 12.53
CA SER A 85 -1.03 1.44 12.54
C SER A 85 -1.37 0.17 13.32
N ALA A 86 -2.03 0.29 14.47
CA ALA A 86 -2.45 -0.89 15.24
C ALA A 86 -3.68 -1.56 14.59
N ALA A 87 -4.66 -0.76 14.15
CA ALA A 87 -5.91 -1.25 13.57
C ALA A 87 -5.67 -2.11 12.32
N ILE A 88 -4.79 -1.69 11.42
CA ILE A 88 -4.50 -2.45 10.19
C ILE A 88 -3.76 -3.78 10.44
N ARG A 89 -3.20 -3.98 11.64
CA ARG A 89 -2.52 -5.21 12.04
C ARG A 89 -3.46 -6.22 12.70
N ALA A 90 -4.71 -5.85 12.98
CA ALA A 90 -5.72 -6.76 13.51
C ALA A 90 -5.94 -7.94 12.56
N GLU A 91 -6.17 -9.12 13.14
CA GLU A 91 -6.33 -10.37 12.39
C GLU A 91 -7.50 -10.30 11.39
N GLU A 92 -8.66 -9.79 11.83
CA GLU A 92 -9.83 -9.60 10.97
C GLU A 92 -9.54 -8.71 9.75
N VAL A 93 -8.76 -7.64 9.94
CA VAL A 93 -8.35 -6.76 8.85
C VAL A 93 -7.40 -7.49 7.90
N GLY A 94 -6.46 -8.29 8.42
CA GLY A 94 -5.55 -9.12 7.61
C GLY A 94 -6.29 -10.18 6.78
N ASN A 95 -7.27 -10.86 7.37
CA ASN A 95 -8.11 -11.85 6.69
C ASN A 95 -8.96 -11.20 5.61
N THR A 96 -9.56 -10.05 5.91
CA THR A 96 -10.36 -9.28 4.94
C THR A 96 -9.49 -8.74 3.81
N ALA A 97 -8.30 -8.20 4.11
CA ALA A 97 -7.32 -7.74 3.12
C ALA A 97 -6.93 -8.85 2.14
N SER A 98 -6.72 -10.08 2.64
CA SER A 98 -6.38 -11.24 1.82
C SER A 98 -7.51 -11.60 0.85
N ARG A 99 -8.77 -11.52 1.30
CA ARG A 99 -9.95 -11.76 0.44
C ARG A 99 -10.07 -10.71 -0.65
N ILE A 100 -9.99 -9.41 -0.30
CA ILE A 100 -10.15 -8.34 -1.28
C ILE A 100 -8.96 -8.21 -2.24
N ALA A 101 -7.77 -8.68 -1.86
CA ALA A 101 -6.59 -8.68 -2.73
C ALA A 101 -6.73 -9.63 -3.93
N ALA A 102 -7.63 -10.61 -3.85
CA ALA A 102 -7.97 -11.48 -4.97
C ALA A 102 -8.88 -10.80 -6.01
N LEU A 103 -9.54 -9.69 -5.67
CA LEU A 103 -10.51 -9.02 -6.52
C LEU A 103 -9.81 -8.14 -7.57
N PRO A 104 -9.97 -8.41 -8.88
CA PRO A 104 -9.31 -7.63 -9.92
C PRO A 104 -9.63 -6.14 -9.88
N ALA A 105 -10.88 -5.77 -9.57
CA ALA A 105 -11.31 -4.38 -9.48
C ALA A 105 -10.57 -3.59 -8.38
N VAL A 106 -10.35 -4.23 -7.22
CA VAL A 106 -9.59 -3.64 -6.11
C VAL A 106 -8.12 -3.49 -6.48
N ARG A 107 -7.52 -4.54 -7.07
CA ARG A 107 -6.13 -4.51 -7.54
C ARG A 107 -5.89 -3.37 -8.54
N GLN A 108 -6.82 -3.19 -9.49
CA GLN A 108 -6.74 -2.13 -10.50
C GLN A 108 -6.81 -0.73 -9.87
N SER A 109 -7.69 -0.52 -8.90
CA SER A 109 -7.79 0.75 -8.19
C SER A 109 -6.54 1.06 -7.35
N LEU A 110 -5.98 0.05 -6.69
CA LEU A 110 -4.74 0.20 -5.93
C LEU A 110 -3.52 0.36 -6.83
N TYR A 111 -3.53 -0.16 -8.07
CA TYR A 111 -2.43 0.03 -9.02
C TYR A 111 -2.16 1.52 -9.28
N ALA A 112 -3.21 2.28 -9.61
CA ALA A 112 -3.08 3.72 -9.85
C ALA A 112 -2.60 4.48 -8.60
N LEU A 113 -3.13 4.11 -7.43
CA LEU A 113 -2.71 4.70 -6.16
C LEU A 113 -1.22 4.44 -5.86
N GLN A 114 -0.75 3.21 -6.07
CA GLN A 114 0.65 2.83 -5.85
C GLN A 114 1.61 3.62 -6.75
N LEU A 115 1.29 3.79 -8.03
CA LEU A 115 2.08 4.62 -8.94
C LEU A 115 2.18 6.08 -8.45
N GLY A 116 1.12 6.59 -7.82
CA GLY A 116 1.06 7.94 -7.25
C GLY A 116 2.06 8.19 -6.12
N PHE A 117 2.60 7.14 -5.47
CA PHE A 117 3.65 7.28 -4.46
C PHE A 117 5.03 7.61 -5.04
N ARG A 118 5.21 7.50 -6.37
CA ARG A 118 6.46 7.87 -7.03
C ARG A 118 6.62 9.39 -7.06
N ALA A 119 7.25 9.93 -6.02
CA ALA A 119 7.52 11.35 -5.84
C ALA A 119 9.01 11.62 -5.57
N ALA A 120 9.49 12.81 -5.94
CA ALA A 120 10.86 13.23 -5.62
C ALA A 120 11.04 13.33 -4.08
N PRO A 121 12.23 13.01 -3.54
CA PRO A 121 13.47 12.68 -4.24
C PRO A 121 13.58 11.22 -4.73
N GLY A 122 12.66 10.35 -4.33
CA GLY A 122 12.63 8.94 -4.72
C GLY A 122 11.61 8.15 -3.91
N LEU A 123 11.41 6.88 -4.24
CA LEU A 123 10.48 5.97 -3.56
C LEU A 123 11.16 4.65 -3.21
N VAL A 124 10.91 4.13 -2.02
CA VAL A 124 11.13 2.71 -1.68
C VAL A 124 9.76 2.03 -1.58
N ALA A 125 9.51 1.06 -2.45
CA ALA A 125 8.25 0.33 -2.54
C ALA A 125 8.42 -1.10 -2.04
N ASP A 126 7.70 -1.45 -0.97
CA ASP A 126 7.69 -2.77 -0.34
C ASP A 126 6.43 -3.56 -0.76
N GLY A 127 6.63 -4.80 -1.22
CA GLY A 127 5.52 -5.65 -1.66
C GLY A 127 5.91 -7.07 -2.08
N ARG A 128 5.13 -7.62 -3.01
CA ARG A 128 5.34 -8.95 -3.60
C ARG A 128 5.68 -8.90 -5.09
N ASP A 129 5.19 -7.89 -5.78
CA ASP A 129 5.26 -7.68 -7.22
C ASP A 129 5.57 -6.21 -7.59
N MET A 130 6.29 -5.49 -6.72
CA MET A 130 6.65 -4.09 -6.92
C MET A 130 7.62 -3.94 -8.10
N GLY A 131 8.65 -4.78 -8.20
CA GLY A 131 9.66 -4.69 -9.25
C GLY A 131 9.26 -5.40 -10.56
N THR A 132 8.19 -6.19 -10.55
CA THR A 132 7.75 -6.96 -11.73
C THR A 132 6.46 -6.43 -12.35
N VAL A 133 5.56 -5.86 -11.56
CA VAL A 133 4.23 -5.41 -12.01
C VAL A 133 4.04 -3.91 -11.82
N ILE A 134 4.33 -3.37 -10.63
CA ILE A 134 4.02 -1.96 -10.34
C ILE A 134 5.07 -1.01 -10.93
N PHE A 135 6.35 -1.31 -10.71
CA PHE A 135 7.50 -0.52 -11.14
C PHE A 135 8.51 -1.42 -11.88
N PRO A 136 8.18 -1.93 -13.08
CA PRO A 136 9.05 -2.83 -13.86
C PRO A 136 10.37 -2.20 -14.33
N HIS A 137 10.55 -0.89 -14.12
CA HIS A 137 11.75 -0.12 -14.47
C HIS A 137 12.37 0.54 -13.23
N ALA A 138 12.08 0.02 -12.03
CA ALA A 138 12.78 0.38 -10.80
C ALA A 138 14.26 -0.01 -10.88
#